data_AF-A0A447QT79-F1
#
_entry.id   AF-A0A447QT79-F1
#
_cell.length_a   1.000
_cell.length_b   1.000
_cell.length_c   1.000
_cell.angle_alpha   90.00
_cell.angle_beta   90.00
_cell.angle_gamma   90.00
#
_symmetry.space_group_name_H-M   'P 1'
#
loop_
_entity.id
_entity.type
_entity.pdbx_description
1 polymer ?
#
loop_
_entity_poly.entity_id
_entity_poly.type
_entity_poly.pdbx_seq_one_letter_code
_entity_poly.pdbx_strand_id
1 'polypeptide(L)' 'MQTGSVVLYRKFQVGEILDIRPKANAFEVDVYIDPQYRKLLGKQTIFWAEGGAKVQLNGSGLTVQASPLNGR' A
#
# COMPACT_ATOMS: atom_id res chain seq x y z
N MET A 1 5.32 -0.76 -4.08
CA MET A 1 4.55 0.49 -4.20
C MET A 1 5.38 1.51 -4.98
N GLN A 2 4.76 2.26 -5.88
CA GLN A 2 5.41 3.26 -6.74
C GLN A 2 4.40 4.35 -7.16
N THR A 3 4.86 5.48 -7.69
CA THR A 3 3.98 6.47 -8.33
C THR A 3 3.09 5.82 -9.40
N GLY A 4 1.80 6.18 -9.42
CA GLY A 4 0.78 5.56 -10.26
C GLY A 4 0.24 4.22 -9.74
N SER A 5 0.69 3.74 -8.56
CA SER A 5 0.06 2.57 -7.92
C SER A 5 -1.38 2.89 -7.53
N VAL A 6 -2.26 1.91 -7.69
CA VAL A 6 -3.67 2.04 -7.29
C VAL A 6 -3.83 1.98 -5.77
N VAL A 7 -4.77 2.75 -5.24
CA VAL A 7 -5.24 2.64 -3.86
C VAL A 7 -6.51 1.80 -3.85
N LEU A 8 -6.50 0.75 -3.03
CA LEU A 8 -7.61 -0.19 -2.95
C LEU A 8 -8.37 -0.04 -1.63
N TYR A 9 -9.70 -0.11 -1.71
CA TYR A 9 -10.58 -0.38 -0.58
C TYR A 9 -11.37 -1.65 -0.88
N ARG A 10 -11.20 -2.69 -0.06
CA ARG A 10 -11.84 -4.01 -0.25
C ARG A 10 -11.67 -4.56 -1.68
N LYS A 11 -10.47 -4.43 -2.25
CA LYS A 11 -10.09 -4.83 -3.62
C LYS A 11 -10.70 -3.99 -4.75
N PHE A 12 -11.39 -2.89 -4.44
CA PHE A 12 -11.85 -1.90 -5.42
C PHE A 12 -10.91 -0.71 -5.47
N GLN A 13 -10.54 -0.27 -6.67
CA GLN A 13 -9.76 0.94 -6.85
C GLN A 13 -10.58 2.17 -6.44
N VAL A 14 -10.00 3.00 -5.57
CA VAL A 14 -10.63 4.23 -5.06
C VAL A 14 -9.75 5.47 -5.25
N GLY A 15 -8.57 5.29 -5.83
CA GLY A 15 -7.58 6.34 -5.96
C GLY A 15 -6.24 5.83 -6.47
N GLU A 16 -5.23 6.67 -6.36
CA GLU A 16 -3.88 6.42 -6.84
C GLU A 16 -2.81 7.16 -6.02
N ILE A 17 -1.59 6.65 -6.06
CA ILE A 17 -0.40 7.31 -5.49
C ILE A 17 0.11 8.34 -6.49
N LEU A 18 0.14 9.61 -6.08
CA LEU A 18 0.59 10.73 -6.91
C LEU A 18 2.12 10.89 -6.87
N ASP A 19 2.71 10.76 -5.68
CA ASP A 19 4.14 10.95 -5.48
C ASP A 19 4.64 10.21 -4.23
N ILE A 20 5.92 9.85 -4.23
CA ILE A 20 6.61 9.21 -3.11
C ILE A 20 7.94 9.94 -2.91
N ARG A 21 8.06 10.66 -1.80
CA ARG A 21 9.25 11.45 -1.47
C ARG A 21 10.01 10.80 -0.31
N PRO A 22 11.26 10.36 -0.51
CA PRO A 22 12.08 9.85 0.57
C PRO A 22 12.45 10.98 1.55
N LYS A 23 12.46 10.66 2.83
CA LYS A 23 13.02 11.44 3.93
C LYS A 23 14.07 10.58 4.65
N ALA A 24 14.75 11.17 5.64
CA ALA A 24 15.81 10.50 6.37
C ALA A 24 15.41 9.12 6.94
N ASN A 25 14.18 8.97 7.47
CA ASN A 25 13.73 7.75 8.15
C ASN A 25 12.36 7.25 7.67
N ALA A 26 11.79 7.85 6.64
CA ALA A 26 10.42 7.57 6.20
C ALA A 26 10.20 8.00 4.75
N PHE A 27 9.05 7.63 4.21
CA PHE A 27 8.54 8.18 2.94
C PHE A 27 7.33 9.04 3.23
N GLU A 28 7.29 10.23 2.63
CA GLU A 28 6.03 10.96 2.44
C GLU A 28 5.37 10.42 1.18
N VAL A 29 4.08 10.12 1.26
CA VAL A 29 3.30 9.54 0.16
C VAL A 29 2.09 10.41 -0.08
N ASP A 30 2.02 11.01 -1.27
CA ASP A 30 0.88 11.80 -1.69
C ASP A 30 -0.15 10.88 -2.35
N VAL A 31 -1.38 10.90 -1.85
CA VAL A 31 -2.45 10.00 -2.27
C VAL A 31 -3.63 10.80 -2.77
N TYR A 32 -4.07 10.51 -3.99
CA TYR A 32 -5.35 10.99 -4.50
C TYR A 32 -6.42 9.94 -4.20
N ILE A 33 -7.52 10.37 -3.57
CA ILE A 33 -8.73 9.57 -3.39
C ILE A 33 -9.86 10.27 -4.13
N ASP A 34 -10.56 9.50 -4.96
CA ASP A 34 -11.62 10.03 -5.79
C ASP A 34 -12.74 10.65 -4.93
N PRO A 35 -13.30 11.83 -5.28
CA PRO A 35 -14.23 12.55 -4.42
C PRO A 35 -15.45 11.73 -3.96
N GLN A 36 -15.94 10.83 -4.82
CA GLN A 36 -17.03 9.89 -4.52
C GLN A 36 -16.72 8.95 -3.33
N TYR A 37 -15.45 8.70 -3.05
CA TYR A 37 -14.98 7.80 -1.99
C TYR A 37 -14.53 8.52 -0.71
N ARG A 38 -14.65 9.86 -0.63
CA ARG A 38 -14.22 10.65 0.54
C ARG A 38 -14.78 10.15 1.87
N LYS A 39 -15.98 9.58 1.86
CA LYS A 39 -16.64 9.02 3.06
C LYS A 39 -15.94 7.78 3.62
N LEU A 40 -15.04 7.15 2.88
CA LEU A 40 -14.22 6.02 3.35
C LEU A 40 -13.06 6.48 4.26
N LEU A 41 -12.76 7.79 4.26
CA LEU A 41 -11.69 8.37 5.04
C LEU A 41 -12.23 8.89 6.37
N GLY A 42 -11.55 8.54 7.45
CA GLY A 42 -11.82 9.05 8.79
C GLY A 42 -10.63 8.81 9.71
N LYS A 43 -10.77 9.23 10.98
CA LYS A 43 -9.69 9.09 11.98
C LYS A 43 -9.27 7.64 12.26
N GLN A 44 -10.11 6.67 11.91
CA GLN A 44 -9.88 5.24 12.11
C GLN A 44 -9.43 4.53 10.82
N THR A 45 -9.23 5.26 9.71
CA THR A 45 -8.77 4.68 8.45
C THR A 45 -7.29 4.37 8.54
N ILE A 46 -6.91 3.13 8.24
CA ILE A 46 -5.52 2.68 8.21
C ILE A 46 -5.15 2.38 6.76
N PHE A 47 -4.00 2.87 6.33
CA PHE A 47 -3.40 2.53 5.05
C PHE A 47 -2.28 1.52 5.27
N TRP A 48 -2.18 0.52 4.40
CA TRP A 48 -1.11 -0.47 4.42
C TRP A 48 -0.61 -0.75 3.01
N ALA A 49 0.66 -1.11 2.90
CA ALA A 49 1.26 -1.53 1.65
C ALA A 49 0.86 -2.95 1.29
N GLU A 50 0.14 -3.12 0.18
CA GLU A 50 -0.03 -4.44 -0.43
C GLU A 50 1.28 -4.81 -1.16
N GLY A 51 1.94 -5.89 -0.72
CA GLY A 51 3.20 -6.35 -1.33
C GLY A 51 4.48 -6.13 -0.50
N GLY A 52 4.40 -6.17 0.83
CA GLY A 52 5.58 -6.45 1.68
C GLY A 52 5.59 -7.93 2.06
N ALA A 53 6.71 -8.63 1.86
CA ALA A 53 6.88 -10.00 2.33
C ALA A 53 6.41 -10.12 3.79
N LYS A 54 5.44 -11.01 4.05
CA LYS A 54 5.02 -11.32 5.41
C LYS A 54 6.13 -12.15 6.05
N VAL A 55 7.14 -11.50 6.63
CA VAL A 55 8.19 -12.17 7.39
C VAL A 55 7.58 -12.63 8.71
N GLN A 56 7.14 -13.89 8.76
CA GLN A 56 6.79 -14.56 10.01
C GLN A 56 8.01 -15.33 10.51
N LEU A 57 8.64 -14.84 11.58
CA LEU A 57 9.64 -15.58 12.35
C LEU A 57 8.90 -16.46 13.36
N ASN A 58 8.65 -17.70 12.99
CA ASN A 58 8.21 -18.74 13.91
C ASN A 58 9.43 -19.59 14.27
N GLY A 59 9.44 -20.25 15.44
CA GLY A 59 10.57 -21.06 15.92
C GLY A 59 11.01 -22.26 15.04
N SER A 60 10.44 -22.39 13.84
CA SER A 60 10.69 -23.40 12.82
C SER A 60 11.32 -22.86 11.53
N GLY A 61 11.60 -21.56 11.40
CA GLY A 61 12.31 -20.96 10.26
C GLY A 61 11.57 -19.79 9.57
N LEU A 62 12.24 -19.19 8.59
CA LEU A 62 11.78 -18.04 7.79
C LEU A 62 10.89 -18.50 6.62
N THR A 63 9.58 -18.18 6.65
CA THR A 63 8.69 -18.39 5.49
C THR A 63 8.52 -17.06 4.72
N VAL A 64 8.92 -17.04 3.45
CA VAL A 64 8.72 -15.89 2.55
C VAL A 64 7.54 -16.20 1.62
N GLN A 65 6.46 -15.44 1.75
CA GLN A 65 5.39 -15.40 0.75
C GLN A 65 5.56 -14.13 -0.09
N ALA A 66 5.87 -14.31 -1.37
CA ALA A 66 5.92 -13.24 -2.36
C ALA A 66 4.79 -13.44 -3.38
N SER A 67 4.01 -12.39 -3.63
CA SER A 67 3.09 -12.38 -4.77
C SER A 67 3.88 -12.09 -6.05
N PRO A 68 3.65 -12.84 -7.14
CA PRO A 68 4.39 -12.64 -8.38
C PRO A 68 4.17 -11.24 -8.92
N LEU A 69 5.26 -10.59 -9.32
CA LEU A 69 5.23 -9.32 -10.05
C LEU A 69 4.93 -9.65 -11.52
N ASN A 70 3.70 -9.38 -11.96
CA ASN A 70 3.37 -9.40 -13.38
C ASN A 70 3.97 -8.15 -14.02
N GLY A 71 5.19 -8.28 -14.54
CA GLY A 71 5.78 -7.29 -15.44
C GLY A 71 5.11 -7.38 -16.82
N ARG A 72 4.69 -6.24 -17.35
CA ARG A 72 4.64 -6.03 -18.80
C ARG A 72 5.99 -5.49 -19.25
#